data_AF-A0A6L5GSS4-F1
#
_entry.id   AF-A0A6L5GSS4-F1
#
_cell.length_a   1.000
_cell.length_b   1.000
_cell.length_c   1.000
_cell.angle_alpha   90.00
_cell.angle_beta   90.00
_cell.angle_gamma   90.00
#
_symmetry.space_group_name_H-M   'P 1'
#
loop_
_entity.id
_entity.type
_entity.pdbx_description
1 polymer ?
#
loop_
_entity_poly.entity_id
_entity_poly.type
_entity_poly.pdbx_seq_one_letter_code
_entity_poly.pdbx_strand_id
1 'polypeptide(L)'
;MSDDALDAVSSATLQDGHHSFVWDLTDSKGKALPQGQYTVKVEGTLYWGSNVVYSGTVDTGKAQNGAITVQKKRSEPNNTRNADMIQHVKMTVRRH
;
A
#
# COMPACT_ATOMS: atom_id res chain seq x y z
N MET A 1 -18.92 30.30 13.89
CA MET A 1 -17.46 30.16 13.72
C MET A 1 -17.08 28.90 14.51
N SER A 2 -16.75 27.76 13.91
CA SER A 2 -16.40 27.47 12.52
C SER A 2 -16.95 26.10 12.11
N ASP A 3 -17.61 26.07 10.95
CA ASP A 3 -17.80 24.87 10.13
C ASP A 3 -16.44 24.53 9.50
N ASP A 4 -15.55 23.92 10.27
CA ASP A 4 -14.29 23.39 9.72
C ASP A 4 -14.54 21.97 9.20
N ALA A 5 -14.99 21.96 7.94
CA ALA A 5 -14.72 20.97 6.91
C ALA A 5 -14.66 19.49 7.35
N LEU A 6 -15.82 18.84 7.34
CA LEU A 6 -15.90 17.40 7.07
C LEU A 6 -15.49 17.17 5.60
N ASP A 7 -14.18 17.05 5.37
CA ASP A 7 -13.59 16.76 4.07
C ASP A 7 -13.79 15.27 3.75
N ALA A 8 -14.88 15.00 3.01
CA ALA A 8 -15.27 13.74 2.39
C ALA A 8 -15.59 12.54 3.31
N VAL A 9 -16.85 12.09 3.26
CA VAL A 9 -17.22 10.70 3.58
C VAL A 9 -17.11 9.91 2.28
N SER A 10 -16.12 9.01 2.17
CA SER A 10 -16.13 8.04 1.07
C SER A 10 -17.26 7.04 1.34
N SER A 11 -18.30 7.09 0.52
CA SER A 11 -19.34 6.07 0.52
C SER A 11 -18.69 4.70 0.34
N ALA A 12 -18.97 3.77 1.25
CA ALA A 12 -18.49 2.39 1.25
C ALA A 12 -19.11 1.58 0.09
N THR A 13 -18.80 1.96 -1.14
CA THR A 13 -19.03 1.15 -2.32
C THR A 13 -17.89 1.41 -3.31
N LEU A 14 -16.66 1.13 -2.86
CA LEU A 14 -15.55 0.92 -3.77
C LEU A 14 -15.85 -0.38 -4.52
N GLN A 15 -16.15 -0.26 -5.81
CA GLN A 15 -16.15 -1.38 -6.74
C GLN A 15 -14.85 -2.16 -6.56
N ASP A 16 -14.95 -3.49 -6.42
CA ASP A 16 -13.86 -4.46 -6.28
C ASP A 16 -12.45 -3.86 -6.44
N GLY A 17 -11.88 -3.50 -5.28
CA GLY A 17 -10.79 -2.54 -5.16
C GLY A 17 -9.43 -3.10 -5.55
N HIS A 18 -9.09 -3.05 -6.84
CA HIS A 18 -7.73 -3.25 -7.31
C HIS A 18 -6.88 -1.99 -7.07
N HIS A 19 -5.80 -2.12 -6.30
CA HIS A 19 -4.87 -1.01 -6.04
C HIS A 19 -3.48 -1.36 -6.59
N SER A 20 -2.94 -0.51 -7.46
CA SER A 20 -1.60 -0.69 -8.04
C SER A 20 -0.68 0.43 -7.63
N PHE A 21 0.48 0.07 -7.09
CA PHE A 21 1.53 0.99 -6.66
C PHE A 21 2.81 0.70 -7.44
N VAL A 22 3.45 1.75 -7.92
CA VAL A 22 4.74 1.69 -8.61
C VAL A 22 5.73 2.50 -7.80
N TRP A 23 6.87 1.88 -7.49
CA TRP A 23 8.00 2.57 -6.89
C TRP A 23 9.15 2.61 -7.89
N ASP A 24 9.73 3.78 -8.06
CA ASP A 24 10.78 4.06 -9.04
C ASP A 24 12.21 3.89 -8.50
N LEU A 25 12.33 3.38 -7.27
CA LEU A 25 13.60 3.27 -6.53
C LEU A 25 14.26 4.61 -6.21
N THR A 26 13.47 5.68 -6.15
CA THR A 26 13.94 6.98 -5.66
C THR A 26 13.45 7.26 -4.24
N ASP A 27 14.19 8.13 -3.55
CA ASP A 27 13.78 8.72 -2.28
C ASP A 27 12.79 9.87 -2.50
N SER A 28 12.31 10.48 -1.41
CA SER A 28 11.35 11.59 -1.47
C SER A 28 11.88 12.87 -2.14
N LYS A 29 13.18 12.95 -2.42
CA LYS A 29 13.81 14.06 -3.14
C LYS A 29 14.06 13.70 -4.61
N GLY A 30 13.58 12.54 -5.07
CA GLY A 30 13.80 12.03 -6.42
C GLY A 30 15.22 11.50 -6.65
N LYS A 31 16.02 11.30 -5.60
CA LYS A 31 17.37 10.75 -5.73
C LYS A 31 17.30 9.23 -5.78
N ALA A 32 18.03 8.64 -6.73
CA ALA A 32 18.17 7.19 -6.82
C ALA A 32 18.74 6.61 -5.52
N LEU A 33 18.11 5.55 -5.03
CA LEU A 33 18.55 4.86 -3.82
C LEU A 33 19.81 4.01 -4.08
N PRO A 34 20.67 3.85 -3.06
CA PRO A 34 21.75 2.87 -3.10
C PRO A 34 21.25 1.45 -3.37
N GLN A 35 22.14 0.59 -3.84
CA GLN A 35 21.85 -0.84 -3.95
C GLN A 35 21.73 -1.46 -2.55
N GLY A 36 20.69 -2.24 -2.31
CA GLY A 36 20.46 -2.91 -1.04
C GLY A 36 19.08 -3.54 -0.90
N GLN A 37 18.80 -4.08 0.28
CA GLN A 37 17.52 -4.66 0.63
C GLN A 37 16.58 -3.58 1.19
N TYR A 38 15.39 -3.47 0.60
CA TYR A 38 14.36 -2.53 1.02
C TYR A 38 13.06 -3.27 1.34
N THR A 39 12.34 -2.77 2.34
CA THR A 39 10.97 -3.20 2.63
C THR A 39 10.02 -2.10 2.20
N VAL A 40 9.07 -2.43 1.35
CA VAL A 40 8.00 -1.52 0.94
C VAL A 40 6.73 -1.89 1.70
N LYS A 41 6.02 -0.90 2.23
CA LYS A 41 4.76 -1.08 2.94
C LYS A 41 3.68 -0.16 2.39
N VAL A 42 2.47 -0.68 2.23
CA VAL A 42 1.25 0.07 1.95
C VAL A 42 0.27 -0.22 3.08
N GLU A 43 -0.19 0.82 3.76
CA GLU A 43 -1.11 0.70 4.89
C GLU A 43 -2.49 1.24 4.47
N GLY A 44 -3.54 0.55 4.90
CA GLY A 44 -4.92 0.95 4.66
C GLY A 44 -5.77 0.80 5.90
N THR A 45 -6.67 1.75 6.13
CA THR A 45 -7.67 1.70 7.21
C THR A 45 -8.91 1.01 6.67
N LEU A 46 -9.37 -0.05 7.35
CA LEU A 46 -10.57 -0.79 6.97
C LEU A 46 -11.80 -0.21 7.67
N TYR A 47 -11.70 0.01 8.98
CA TYR A 47 -12.74 0.56 9.84
C TYR A 47 -12.10 1.10 11.11
N TRP A 48 -12.79 1.90 11.92
CA TRP A 48 -12.30 2.46 13.19
C TRP A 48 -11.39 1.48 13.97
N GLY A 49 -10.08 1.79 14.04
CA GLY A 49 -9.07 0.98 14.73
C GLY A 49 -8.58 -0.28 14.00
N SER A 50 -9.23 -0.69 12.91
CA SER A 50 -8.88 -1.83 12.07
C SER A 50 -8.09 -1.41 10.84
N ASN A 51 -6.91 -2.00 10.64
CA ASN A 51 -6.03 -1.70 9.52
C ASN A 51 -5.54 -2.97 8.81
N VAL A 52 -5.01 -2.75 7.62
CA VAL A 52 -4.29 -3.74 6.82
C VAL A 52 -2.96 -3.15 6.38
N VAL A 53 -1.92 -3.96 6.46
CA VAL A 53 -0.59 -3.66 5.93
C VAL A 53 -0.26 -4.66 4.84
N TYR A 54 0.10 -4.15 3.68
CA TYR A 54 0.67 -4.88 2.57
C TYR A 54 2.16 -4.63 2.55
N SER A 55 2.99 -5.67 2.59
CA SER A 55 4.44 -5.52 2.63
C SER A 55 5.14 -6.45 1.66
N GLY A 56 6.23 -5.97 1.07
CA GLY A 56 7.11 -6.77 0.23
C GLY A 56 8.56 -6.35 0.39
N THR A 57 9.47 -7.23 0.01
CA THR A 57 10.91 -6.96 0.01
C THR A 57 11.44 -6.84 -1.42
N VAL A 58 12.39 -5.94 -1.61
CA VAL A 58 13.04 -5.66 -2.89
C VAL A 58 14.54 -5.59 -2.67
N ASP A 59 15.30 -6.36 -3.45
CA ASP A 59 16.75 -6.22 -3.57
C ASP A 59 17.04 -5.24 -4.72
N THR A 60 17.34 -3.97 -4.45
CA THR A 60 17.59 -2.99 -5.54
C THR A 60 18.91 -3.25 -6.28
N GLY A 61 19.81 -4.09 -5.74
CA GLY A 61 20.98 -4.59 -6.43
C GLY A 61 20.65 -5.61 -7.52
N LYS A 62 19.54 -6.34 -7.36
CA LYS A 62 19.05 -7.37 -8.30
C LYS A 62 17.70 -7.05 -8.94
N ALA A 63 17.05 -5.97 -8.50
CA ALA A 63 15.70 -5.62 -8.92
C ALA A 63 15.69 -5.29 -10.41
N GLN A 64 14.91 -6.07 -11.13
CA GLN A 64 14.44 -5.72 -12.46
C GLN A 64 13.04 -5.13 -12.36
N ASN A 65 12.62 -4.43 -13.41
CA ASN A 65 11.26 -3.91 -13.50
C ASN A 65 10.27 -5.07 -13.36
N GLY A 66 9.33 -4.98 -12.42
CA GLY A 66 8.47 -6.13 -12.14
C GLY A 66 7.65 -6.03 -10.87
N ALA A 67 6.88 -7.09 -10.62
CA ALA A 67 6.04 -7.21 -9.44
C ALA A 67 6.86 -7.57 -8.19
N ILE A 68 6.48 -6.96 -7.07
CA ILE A 68 6.94 -7.31 -5.74
C ILE A 68 5.98 -8.36 -5.18
N THR A 69 6.51 -9.42 -4.57
CA THR A 69 5.69 -10.36 -3.81
C THR A 69 5.13 -9.67 -2.57
N VAL A 70 3.80 -9.59 -2.45
CA VAL A 70 3.12 -8.85 -1.39
C VAL A 70 2.54 -9.81 -0.35
N GLN A 71 2.83 -9.55 0.91
CA GLN A 71 2.18 -10.18 2.06
C GLN A 71 1.14 -9.23 2.66
N LYS A 72 -0.06 -9.74 2.97
CA LYS A 72 -1.14 -9.00 3.63
C LYS A 72 -1.17 -9.37 5.12
N LYS A 73 -1.18 -8.37 6.01
CA LYS A 73 -1.39 -8.53 7.45
C LYS A 73 -2.48 -7.59 7.92
N ARG A 74 -3.48 -8.09 8.65
CA ARG A 74 -4.54 -7.27 9.26
C ARG A 74 -4.30 -7.14 10.76
N SER A 75 -4.69 -6.01 11.35
CA SER A 75 -4.67 -5.85 12.82
C SER A 75 -5.64 -6.80 13.51
N GLU A 76 -6.76 -7.12 12.87
CA GLU A 76 -7.80 -8.03 13.36
C GLU A 76 -7.98 -9.22 12.40
N PRO A 77 -7.07 -10.21 12.40
CA PRO A 77 -7.09 -11.30 11.41
C PRO A 77 -8.34 -12.18 11.49
N ASN A 78 -8.98 -12.26 12.65
CA ASN A 78 -10.18 -13.09 12.88
C ASN A 78 -11.49 -12.34 12.59
N ASN A 79 -11.47 -11.01 12.42
CA ASN A 79 -12.65 -10.22 12.11
C ASN A 79 -12.83 -10.16 10.59
N THR A 80 -13.85 -10.81 10.03
CA THR A 80 -14.05 -10.89 8.58
C THR A 80 -14.91 -9.77 8.00
N ARG A 81 -15.62 -9.01 8.84
CA ARG A 81 -16.65 -8.03 8.43
C ARG A 81 -16.17 -7.02 7.38
N ASN A 82 -14.91 -6.60 7.49
CA ASN A 82 -14.28 -5.57 6.64
C ASN A 82 -13.02 -6.11 5.93
N ALA A 83 -12.85 -7.44 5.87
CA ALA A 83 -11.63 -8.08 5.37
C ALA A 83 -11.29 -7.72 3.91
N ASP A 84 -12.34 -7.41 3.17
CA ASP A 84 -12.36 -7.38 1.72
C ASP A 84 -12.51 -5.96 1.16
N MET A 85 -12.52 -4.96 2.04
CA MET A 85 -12.62 -3.55 1.63
C MET A 85 -11.40 -3.08 0.82
N ILE A 86 -10.23 -3.65 1.09
CA ILE A 86 -9.01 -3.42 0.33
C ILE A 86 -8.48 -4.80 -0.04
N GLN A 87 -8.44 -5.09 -1.33
CA GLN A 87 -7.94 -6.35 -1.88
C GLN A 87 -7.04 -6.08 -3.09
N HIS A 88 -6.56 -7.16 -3.72
CA HIS A 88 -5.83 -7.12 -4.99
C HIS A 88 -4.73 -6.06 -5.09
N VAL A 89 -3.99 -5.84 -3.99
CA VAL A 89 -2.89 -4.88 -3.96
C VAL A 89 -1.71 -5.42 -4.74
N LYS A 90 -1.35 -4.70 -5.80
CA LYS A 90 -0.19 -4.97 -6.63
C LYS A 90 0.86 -3.90 -6.36
N MET A 91 2.07 -4.34 -6.02
CA MET A 91 3.21 -3.47 -5.85
C MET A 91 4.24 -3.83 -6.93
N THR A 92 4.82 -2.82 -7.57
CA THR A 92 5.79 -3.00 -8.64
C THR A 92 6.96 -2.05 -8.49
N VAL A 93 8.12 -2.49 -8.96
CA VAL A 93 9.32 -1.66 -9.10
C VAL A 93 9.51 -1.31 -10.56
N ARG A 94 9.87 -0.06 -10.84
CA ARG A 94 10.24 0.40 -12.18
C ARG A 94 11.44 1.34 -12.13
N ARG A 95 12.61 0.83 -12.48
CA ARG A 95 13.81 1.65 -12.69
C ARG A 95 13.69 2.42 -14.00
N HIS A 96 13.98 3.72 -13.94
CA HIS A 96 14.14 4.60 -15.10
C HIS A 96 15.51 4.46 -15.73
#